data_AF-W1NZN7-F1
#
_entry.id   AF-W1NZN7-F1
#
_cell.length_a   1.000
_cell.length_b   1.000
_cell.length_c   1.000
_cell.angle_alpha   90.00
_cell.angle_beta   90.00
_cell.angle_gamma   90.00
#
_symmetry.space_group_name_H-M   'P 1'
#
loop_
_entity.id
_entity.type
_entity.pdbx_description
1 polymer ?
#
loop_
_entity_poly.entity_id
_entity_poly.type
_entity_poly.pdbx_seq_one_letter_code
_entity_poly.pdbx_strand_id
1 'polypeptide(L)'
;MRDLLNCLLGRRRARPLKGSTMKGSVVLQKKNVLDFNDFHVSFLDSLHEFLGKRVSLHLVSATHADPERGLKGKLGKAAYLEEWGKKQVGLAVGEAQFTVDFEWDESFGTPGAFVIRNEHHGQFYLKSLTLHHVPGKGRVHFVCNSWVYPSKKYTSDRIFFSNESYLPGETPLALKNLREEELLNLRGNGVGELKEWDRVYDYAYYNDLGKPDDGPDLVRPVLGGSVEFPYPRRGRTGRPPTKTGEIRPLPLIYCAWKL
;
A
#
# COMPACT_ATOMS: atom_id res chain seq x y z
N MET A 1 45.76 30.40 21.62
CA MET A 1 45.07 30.18 22.92
C MET A 1 43.63 29.68 22.80
N ARG A 2 42.89 29.97 21.71
CA ARG A 2 41.50 29.46 21.54
C ARG A 2 41.42 27.97 21.14
N ASP A 3 42.45 27.43 20.49
CA ASP A 3 42.45 26.04 20.02
C ASP A 3 42.70 25.00 21.13
N LEU A 4 43.45 25.37 22.17
CA LEU A 4 43.69 24.53 23.35
C LEU A 4 42.43 24.37 24.22
N LEU A 5 41.55 25.38 24.23
CA LEU A 5 40.29 25.35 25.00
C LEU A 5 39.24 24.45 24.34
N ASN A 6 39.27 24.29 23.01
CA ASN A 6 38.35 23.41 22.29
C ASN A 6 38.68 21.91 22.47
N CYS A 7 39.94 21.55 22.75
CA CYS A 7 40.33 20.17 23.07
C CYS A 7 39.88 19.74 24.48
N LEU A 8 39.80 20.66 25.44
CA LEU A 8 39.42 20.36 26.83
C LEU A 8 37.89 20.24 27.04
N LEU A 9 37.08 20.79 26.13
CA LEU A 9 35.61 20.84 26.28
C LEU A 9 34.86 19.67 25.63
N GLY A 10 35.54 18.64 25.12
CA GLY A 10 34.88 17.41 24.66
C GLY A 10 33.85 17.59 23.52
N ARG A 11 33.76 18.78 22.91
CA ARG A 11 32.88 19.06 21.77
C ARG A 11 33.52 18.49 20.50
N ARG A 12 33.44 17.17 20.35
CA ARG A 12 33.57 16.55 19.03
C ARG A 12 32.46 17.14 18.16
N ARG A 13 32.80 18.07 17.26
CA ARG A 13 31.98 18.27 16.06
C ARG A 13 31.95 16.91 15.36
N ALA A 14 30.81 16.22 15.47
CA ALA A 14 30.59 15.00 14.72
C ALA A 14 30.84 15.33 13.26
N ARG A 15 31.84 14.66 12.66
CA ARG A 15 31.96 14.63 11.21
C ARG A 15 30.66 14.02 10.69
N PRO A 16 30.02 14.57 9.65
CA PRO A 16 28.81 13.96 9.10
C PRO A 16 29.16 12.53 8.70
N LEU A 17 28.50 11.57 9.34
CA LEU A 17 28.68 10.15 9.03
C LEU A 17 28.28 9.98 7.56
N LYS A 18 29.22 9.45 6.79
CA LYS A 18 29.03 9.07 5.39
C LYS A 18 27.93 7.99 5.35
N GLY A 19 26.71 8.39 4.97
CA GLY A 19 25.52 7.57 4.72
C GLY A 19 25.13 6.60 5.83
N SER A 20 24.21 6.98 6.72
CA SER A 20 23.63 6.00 7.65
C SER A 20 22.62 5.10 6.92
N THR A 21 22.51 3.85 7.33
CA THR A 21 21.47 2.93 6.82
C THR A 21 20.43 2.68 7.89
N MET A 22 19.17 2.69 7.49
CA MET A 22 18.02 2.35 8.34
C MET A 22 17.50 0.98 7.92
N LYS A 23 17.60 0.01 8.84
CA LYS A 23 17.16 -1.36 8.58
C LYS A 23 15.66 -1.49 8.71
N GLY A 24 15.06 -2.20 7.76
CA GLY A 24 13.65 -2.55 7.74
C GLY A 24 13.43 -4.06 7.64
N SER A 25 12.29 -4.51 8.16
CA SER A 25 11.76 -5.87 7.96
C SER A 25 10.41 -5.80 7.29
N VAL A 26 10.27 -6.45 6.14
CA VAL A 26 9.04 -6.51 5.36
C VAL A 26 8.47 -7.92 5.46
N VAL A 27 7.18 -8.03 5.82
CA VAL A 27 6.45 -9.30 5.84
C VAL A 27 5.46 -9.33 4.69
N LEU A 28 5.51 -10.38 3.88
CA LEU A 28 4.63 -10.58 2.74
C LEU A 28 4.19 -12.04 2.59
N GLN A 29 3.13 -12.27 1.81
CA GLN A 29 2.62 -13.60 1.45
C GLN A 29 2.41 -13.66 -0.07
N LYS A 30 2.79 -14.76 -0.73
CA LYS A 30 2.49 -14.95 -2.16
C LYS A 30 1.04 -15.41 -2.32
N LYS A 31 0.45 -15.19 -3.50
CA LYS A 31 -0.94 -15.61 -3.81
C LYS A 31 -1.21 -17.10 -3.62
N ASN A 32 -0.20 -17.96 -3.71
CA ASN A 32 -0.34 -19.42 -3.60
C ASN A 32 -0.55 -19.93 -2.17
N VAL A 33 -0.77 -19.05 -1.18
CA VAL A 33 -0.90 -19.38 0.26
C VAL A 33 -2.31 -19.84 0.67
N LEU A 34 -3.25 -19.98 -0.29
CA LEU A 34 -4.60 -20.48 0.00
C LEU A 34 -4.80 -21.99 -0.31
N ASP A 35 -3.73 -22.69 -0.70
CA ASP A 35 -3.76 -24.13 -0.99
C ASP A 35 -2.72 -24.87 -0.13
N PHE A 36 -3.18 -25.64 0.86
CA PHE A 36 -2.45 -25.93 2.09
C PHE A 36 -1.57 -27.20 2.10
N ASN A 37 -1.45 -27.96 1.01
CA ASN A 37 -0.92 -29.33 1.10
C ASN A 37 0.54 -29.57 0.66
N ASP A 38 1.26 -28.60 0.05
CA ASP A 38 2.62 -28.87 -0.50
C ASP A 38 3.62 -27.70 -0.36
N PHE A 39 3.50 -26.99 0.77
CA PHE A 39 3.70 -25.54 0.82
C PHE A 39 5.13 -25.03 1.03
N HIS A 40 6.03 -25.75 1.72
CA HIS A 40 7.18 -25.08 2.34
C HIS A 40 8.49 -25.01 1.53
N VAL A 41 8.67 -25.80 0.45
CA VAL A 41 9.90 -25.75 -0.38
C VAL A 41 9.66 -24.95 -1.66
N SER A 42 8.57 -25.25 -2.38
CA SER A 42 8.20 -24.55 -3.62
C SER A 42 7.93 -23.06 -3.42
N PHE A 43 7.35 -22.68 -2.28
CA PHE A 43 7.09 -21.28 -1.92
C PHE A 43 8.38 -20.50 -1.72
N LEU A 44 9.39 -21.08 -1.04
CA LEU A 44 10.67 -20.42 -0.79
C LEU A 44 11.48 -20.24 -2.06
N ASP A 45 11.52 -21.28 -2.91
CA ASP A 45 12.21 -21.21 -4.20
C ASP A 45 11.60 -20.11 -5.09
N SER A 46 10.28 -19.97 -5.09
CA SER A 46 9.55 -18.99 -5.91
C SER A 46 9.57 -17.55 -5.35
N LEU A 47 10.07 -17.33 -4.14
CA LEU A 47 10.23 -16.00 -3.52
C LEU A 47 11.54 -15.31 -3.87
N HIS A 48 12.57 -16.05 -4.31
CA HIS A 48 13.78 -15.47 -4.91
C HIS A 48 13.46 -14.56 -6.09
N GLU A 49 12.32 -14.79 -6.75
CA GLU A 49 11.84 -13.95 -7.83
C GLU A 49 11.57 -12.49 -7.43
N PHE A 50 11.35 -12.18 -6.15
CA PHE A 50 11.16 -10.80 -5.69
C PHE A 50 12.47 -10.05 -5.43
N LEU A 51 13.60 -10.78 -5.34
CA LEU A 51 14.94 -10.21 -5.22
C LEU A 51 15.42 -9.68 -6.58
N GLY A 52 16.52 -8.92 -6.58
CA GLY A 52 17.13 -8.41 -7.82
C GLY A 52 16.41 -7.19 -8.40
N LYS A 53 16.08 -6.23 -7.53
CA LYS A 53 15.47 -4.94 -7.90
C LYS A 53 14.05 -4.99 -8.48
N ARG A 54 13.26 -6.00 -8.13
CA ARG A 54 11.87 -6.12 -8.62
C ARG A 54 10.82 -5.46 -7.75
N VAL A 55 11.08 -5.33 -6.46
CA VAL A 55 10.18 -4.61 -5.54
C VAL A 55 10.98 -3.51 -4.88
N SER A 56 10.62 -2.25 -5.16
CA SER A 56 11.27 -1.09 -4.56
C SER A 56 10.37 -0.43 -3.52
N LEU A 57 10.99 0.05 -2.46
CA LEU A 57 10.38 0.81 -1.38
C LEU A 57 11.10 2.15 -1.27
N HIS A 58 10.33 3.23 -1.12
CA HIS A 58 10.83 4.59 -0.91
C HIS A 58 10.21 5.15 0.36
N LEU A 59 11.04 5.51 1.35
CA LEU A 59 10.55 6.17 2.55
C LEU A 59 10.03 7.57 2.21
N VAL A 60 9.05 8.02 2.97
CA VAL A 60 8.51 9.38 2.90
C VAL A 60 8.59 10.01 4.30
N SER A 61 9.24 11.17 4.36
CA SER A 61 9.40 11.92 5.59
C SER A 61 8.07 12.52 6.08
N ALA A 62 7.79 12.41 7.38
CA ALA A 62 6.68 13.09 8.03
C ALA A 62 7.05 14.49 8.53
N THR A 63 8.34 14.76 8.73
CA THR A 63 8.82 15.99 9.38
C THR A 63 9.40 17.00 8.40
N HIS A 64 9.95 16.53 7.27
CA HIS A 64 10.54 17.39 6.27
C HIS A 64 9.75 17.31 4.96
N ALA A 65 9.16 18.44 4.59
CA ALA A 65 8.51 18.63 3.30
C ALA A 65 9.55 18.95 2.22
N ASP A 66 9.19 18.61 0.99
CA ASP A 66 9.93 18.89 -0.23
C ASP A 66 9.14 19.91 -1.07
N PRO A 67 9.63 21.16 -1.20
CA PRO A 67 8.98 22.21 -1.99
C PRO A 67 8.77 21.84 -3.46
N GLU A 68 9.70 21.08 -4.06
CA GLU A 68 9.63 20.68 -5.47
C GLU A 68 8.52 19.64 -5.71
N ARG A 69 8.11 18.93 -4.65
CA ARG A 69 7.03 17.94 -4.69
C ARG A 69 5.71 18.47 -4.14
N GLY A 70 5.52 19.79 -4.14
CA GLY A 70 4.29 20.41 -3.65
C GLY A 70 4.11 20.23 -2.14
N LEU A 71 5.18 20.43 -1.37
CA LEU A 71 5.23 20.29 0.10
C LEU A 71 4.91 18.89 0.64
N LYS A 72 4.91 17.85 -0.21
CA LYS A 72 4.88 16.46 0.22
C LYS A 72 6.18 16.12 0.94
N GLY A 73 6.14 15.10 1.80
CA GLY A 73 7.33 14.60 2.48
C GLY A 73 8.47 14.28 1.52
N LYS A 74 9.70 14.60 1.93
CA LYS A 74 10.92 14.22 1.21
C LYS A 74 10.88 12.73 0.89
N LEU A 75 11.20 12.39 -0.36
CA LEU A 75 11.25 11.02 -0.84
C LEU A 75 12.66 10.44 -0.65
N GLY A 76 12.75 9.27 -0.04
CA GLY A 76 13.99 8.53 0.05
C GLY A 76 14.36 7.88 -1.28
N LYS A 77 15.63 7.47 -1.39
CA LYS A 77 16.07 6.64 -2.51
C LYS A 77 15.37 5.29 -2.49
N ALA A 78 15.34 4.64 -3.66
CA ALA A 78 14.82 3.28 -3.79
C ALA A 78 15.67 2.31 -2.96
N ALA A 79 15.04 1.64 -2.01
CA ALA A 79 15.58 0.45 -1.38
C ALA A 79 14.84 -0.78 -1.92
N TYR A 80 15.49 -1.93 -1.94
CA TYR A 80 14.92 -3.14 -2.52
C TYR A 80 14.82 -4.24 -1.47
N LEU A 81 13.92 -5.20 -1.68
CA LEU A 81 13.90 -6.40 -0.85
C LEU A 81 15.22 -7.16 -1.03
N GLU A 82 15.89 -7.42 0.08
CA GLU A 82 17.15 -8.15 0.18
C GLU A 82 16.93 -9.50 0.88
N GLU A 83 17.97 -10.05 1.50
CA GLU A 83 18.03 -11.40 2.04
C GLU A 83 16.74 -11.86 2.77
N TRP A 84 16.36 -13.09 2.44
CA TRP A 84 15.45 -13.89 3.25
C TRP A 84 16.25 -14.47 4.43
N GLY A 85 15.81 -14.22 5.66
CA GLY A 85 16.43 -14.84 6.84
C GLY A 85 16.08 -16.33 6.97
N LYS A 86 17.06 -17.21 7.19
CA LYS A 86 16.80 -18.63 7.51
C LYS A 86 15.93 -18.73 8.78
N LYS A 87 14.75 -19.36 8.67
CA LYS A 87 13.79 -19.68 9.75
C LYS A 87 13.58 -18.55 10.78
N GLN A 88 12.60 -17.69 10.51
CA GLN A 88 12.15 -16.67 11.46
C GLN A 88 11.04 -17.26 12.35
N VAL A 89 11.26 -17.20 13.68
CA VAL A 89 10.30 -17.68 14.69
C VAL A 89 9.11 -16.71 14.76
N GLY A 90 7.88 -17.23 14.71
CA GLY A 90 6.65 -16.45 14.92
C GLY A 90 5.94 -15.94 13.67
N LEU A 91 6.40 -16.29 12.47
CA LEU A 91 5.64 -16.05 11.23
C LEU A 91 4.52 -17.08 11.08
N ALA A 92 3.36 -16.64 10.60
CA ALA A 92 2.28 -17.56 10.25
C ALA A 92 2.64 -18.39 9.01
N VAL A 93 1.94 -19.50 8.81
CA VAL A 93 2.11 -20.34 7.61
C VAL A 93 1.92 -19.49 6.36
N GLY A 94 2.93 -19.52 5.49
CA GLY A 94 2.94 -18.76 4.23
C GLY A 94 3.30 -17.30 4.29
N GLU A 95 3.77 -16.82 5.44
CA GLU A 95 4.47 -15.55 5.55
C GLU A 95 5.97 -15.70 5.27
N ALA A 96 6.50 -14.66 4.64
CA ALA A 96 7.89 -14.48 4.29
C ALA A 96 8.37 -13.15 4.83
N GLN A 97 9.52 -13.14 5.51
CA GLN A 97 10.14 -11.92 5.97
C GLN A 97 11.41 -11.63 5.17
N PHE A 98 11.48 -10.43 4.64
CA PHE A 98 12.61 -9.89 3.90
C PHE A 98 13.25 -8.74 4.69
N THR A 99 14.55 -8.57 4.55
CA THR A 99 15.23 -7.36 4.99
C THR A 99 15.25 -6.31 3.90
N VAL A 100 15.35 -5.04 4.29
CA VAL A 100 15.55 -3.91 3.38
C VAL A 100 16.38 -2.85 4.10
N ASP A 101 17.43 -2.36 3.47
CA ASP A 101 18.28 -1.31 4.03
C ASP A 101 18.05 0.00 3.28
N PHE A 102 17.55 1.02 3.99
CA PHE A 102 17.28 2.34 3.44
C PHE A 102 18.46 3.28 3.66
N GLU A 103 18.91 3.97 2.62
CA GLU A 103 19.79 5.12 2.79
C GLU A 103 19.05 6.23 3.55
N TRP A 104 19.62 6.68 4.65
CA TRP A 104 19.02 7.68 5.52
C TRP A 104 20.08 8.62 6.11
N ASP A 105 19.72 9.89 6.24
CA ASP A 105 20.50 10.89 6.96
C ASP A 105 19.58 11.83 7.76
N GLU A 106 20.16 12.60 8.68
CA GLU A 106 19.42 13.48 9.57
C GLU A 106 18.57 14.53 8.83
N SER A 107 18.96 14.92 7.62
CA SER A 107 18.22 15.89 6.80
C SER A 107 16.92 15.31 6.21
N PHE A 108 16.78 13.97 6.18
CA PHE A 108 15.56 13.28 5.84
C PHE A 108 14.51 13.42 6.96
N GLY A 109 14.93 13.34 8.22
CA GLY A 109 14.06 13.35 9.39
C GLY A 109 13.32 12.03 9.61
N THR A 110 12.11 12.10 10.18
CA THR A 110 11.38 10.89 10.61
C THR A 110 10.51 10.34 9.48
N PRO A 111 10.65 9.06 9.08
CA PRO A 111 9.74 8.43 8.14
C PRO A 111 8.34 8.27 8.75
N GLY A 112 7.29 8.59 7.98
CA GLY A 112 5.89 8.35 8.39
C GLY A 112 5.01 7.73 7.32
N ALA A 113 5.52 7.58 6.10
CA ALA A 113 4.92 6.81 5.02
C ALA A 113 6.01 6.12 4.21
N PHE A 114 5.63 5.18 3.35
CA PHE A 114 6.48 4.69 2.28
C PHE A 114 5.67 4.42 1.02
N VAL A 115 6.32 4.57 -0.13
CA VAL A 115 5.80 4.19 -1.44
C VAL A 115 6.41 2.84 -1.81
N ILE A 116 5.61 1.92 -2.36
CA ILE A 116 6.06 0.63 -2.87
C ILE A 116 5.69 0.47 -4.33
N ARG A 117 6.63 -0.07 -5.09
CA ARG A 117 6.47 -0.34 -6.52
C ARG A 117 6.86 -1.78 -6.82
N ASN A 118 5.93 -2.52 -7.40
CA ASN A 118 6.11 -3.93 -7.77
C ASN A 118 6.34 -4.04 -9.28
N GLU A 119 7.60 -4.19 -9.69
CA GLU A 119 8.01 -4.46 -11.07
C GLU A 119 8.06 -5.97 -11.38
N HIS A 120 7.68 -6.83 -10.44
CA HIS A 120 7.45 -8.25 -10.69
C HIS A 120 6.10 -8.44 -11.41
N HIS A 121 5.97 -9.55 -12.16
CA HIS A 121 4.78 -9.85 -12.97
C HIS A 121 3.58 -10.35 -12.15
N GLY A 122 3.82 -10.86 -10.95
CA GLY A 122 2.84 -11.38 -10.01
C GLY A 122 2.56 -10.42 -8.85
N GLN A 123 1.37 -10.55 -8.26
CA GLN A 123 0.99 -9.86 -7.04
C GLN A 123 1.45 -10.62 -5.79
N PHE A 124 1.64 -9.88 -4.70
CA PHE A 124 1.83 -10.43 -3.36
C PHE A 124 0.97 -9.65 -2.36
N TYR A 125 0.69 -10.27 -1.22
CA TYR A 125 0.02 -9.64 -0.10
C TYR A 125 1.06 -9.05 0.84
N LEU A 126 1.07 -7.72 1.00
CA LEU A 126 1.97 -7.02 1.91
C LEU A 126 1.31 -6.93 3.29
N LYS A 127 1.91 -7.58 4.30
CA LYS A 127 1.42 -7.56 5.68
C LYS A 127 1.90 -6.31 6.41
N SER A 128 3.21 -6.08 6.42
CA SER A 128 3.79 -4.97 7.16
C SER A 128 5.20 -4.60 6.71
N LEU A 129 5.60 -3.37 7.02
CA LEU A 129 7.00 -2.93 7.12
C LEU A 129 7.27 -2.51 8.56
N THR A 130 8.44 -2.86 9.09
CA THR A 130 8.92 -2.37 10.39
C THR A 130 10.30 -1.76 10.21
N LEU A 131 10.46 -0.48 10.55
CA LEU A 131 11.76 0.19 10.59
C LEU A 131 12.34 0.11 11.99
N HIS A 132 13.60 -0.31 12.08
CA HIS A 132 14.32 -0.48 13.33
C HIS A 132 15.25 0.70 13.59
N HIS A 133 15.39 1.08 14.86
CA HIS A 133 16.32 2.12 15.31
C HIS A 133 16.17 3.49 14.63
N VAL A 134 14.93 3.92 14.35
CA VAL A 134 14.60 5.25 13.84
C VAL A 134 14.99 6.31 14.89
N PRO A 135 15.88 7.27 14.58
CA PRO A 135 16.30 8.28 15.54
C PRO A 135 15.13 9.07 16.14
N GLY A 136 15.11 9.19 17.47
CA GLY A 136 14.05 9.87 18.23
C GLY A 136 12.72 9.10 18.36
N LYS A 137 12.52 7.98 17.63
CA LYS A 137 11.28 7.19 17.67
C LYS A 137 11.49 5.72 18.07
N GLY A 138 12.69 5.17 17.88
CA GLY A 138 12.98 3.77 18.13
C GLY A 138 12.47 2.88 17.00
N ARG A 139 11.24 2.38 17.10
CA ARG A 139 10.66 1.46 16.10
C ARG A 139 9.42 2.10 15.48
N VAL A 140 9.36 2.13 14.14
CA VAL A 140 8.19 2.61 13.38
C VAL A 140 7.58 1.44 12.64
N HIS A 141 6.28 1.24 12.81
CA HIS A 141 5.56 0.10 12.24
C HIS A 141 4.51 0.55 11.23
N PHE A 142 4.39 -0.17 10.14
CA PHE A 142 3.45 0.07 9.06
C PHE A 142 2.58 -1.17 8.89
N VAL A 143 1.33 -1.09 9.33
CA VAL A 143 0.34 -2.17 9.15
C VAL A 143 -0.29 -2.01 7.79
N CYS A 144 0.06 -2.88 6.84
CA CYS A 144 -0.28 -2.70 5.43
C CYS A 144 -1.51 -3.51 5.01
N ASN A 145 -1.50 -4.82 5.31
CA ASN A 145 -2.55 -5.80 4.99
C ASN A 145 -3.24 -5.54 3.64
N SER A 146 -2.46 -5.58 2.56
CA SER A 146 -2.99 -5.24 1.24
C SER A 146 -2.26 -5.94 0.10
N TRP A 147 -3.01 -6.36 -0.91
CA TRP A 147 -2.45 -6.86 -2.17
C TRP A 147 -1.72 -5.76 -2.94
N VAL A 148 -0.49 -6.03 -3.34
CA VAL A 148 0.34 -5.16 -4.20
C VAL A 148 0.48 -5.83 -5.56
N TYR A 149 -0.26 -5.31 -6.54
CA TYR A 149 -0.22 -5.78 -7.92
C TYR A 149 0.96 -5.15 -8.69
N PRO A 150 1.33 -5.70 -9.86
CA PRO A 150 2.34 -5.11 -10.74
C PRO A 150 2.07 -3.63 -11.04
N SER A 151 3.11 -2.80 -11.03
CA SER A 151 3.05 -1.34 -11.13
C SER A 151 2.27 -0.85 -12.35
N LYS A 152 2.39 -1.55 -13.49
CA LYS A 152 1.64 -1.30 -14.73
C LYS A 152 0.11 -1.35 -14.61
N LYS A 153 -0.42 -1.88 -13.51
CA LYS A 153 -1.87 -1.92 -13.23
C LYS A 153 -2.37 -0.69 -12.48
N TYR A 154 -1.47 0.13 -11.95
CA TYR A 154 -1.81 1.33 -11.19
C TYR A 154 -1.50 2.60 -11.98
N THR A 155 -2.32 3.63 -11.78
CA THR A 155 -2.07 4.99 -12.28
C THR A 155 -1.07 5.74 -11.39
N SER A 156 -1.02 5.40 -10.11
CA SER A 156 -0.09 5.95 -9.11
C SER A 156 0.51 4.83 -8.27
N ASP A 157 1.73 5.02 -7.79
CA ASP A 157 2.37 4.04 -6.91
C ASP A 157 1.61 3.89 -5.58
N ARG A 158 1.74 2.72 -4.95
CA ARG A 158 1.05 2.40 -3.71
C ARG A 158 1.75 3.06 -2.53
N ILE A 159 0.99 3.77 -1.71
CA ILE A 159 1.47 4.39 -0.48
C ILE A 159 0.91 3.69 0.76
N PHE A 160 1.71 3.59 1.80
CA PHE A 160 1.33 3.07 3.11
C PHE A 160 1.83 4.02 4.20
N PHE A 161 1.01 4.24 5.22
CA PHE A 161 1.32 5.13 6.34
C PHE A 161 1.73 4.32 7.57
N SER A 162 2.53 4.95 8.43
CA SER A 162 2.85 4.37 9.75
C SER A 162 1.58 4.22 10.60
N ASN A 163 1.64 3.39 11.63
CA ASN A 163 0.52 3.14 12.54
C ASN A 163 0.22 4.30 13.52
N GLU A 164 0.83 5.46 13.33
CA GLU A 164 0.50 6.66 14.10
C GLU A 164 -0.86 7.23 13.65
N SER A 165 -1.71 7.56 14.61
CA SER A 165 -3.07 8.03 14.36
C SER A 165 -3.17 9.54 14.47
N TYR A 166 -3.81 10.17 13.49
CA TYR A 166 -3.95 11.62 13.38
C TYR A 166 -5.36 12.03 12.97
N LEU A 167 -5.94 13.00 13.67
CA LEU A 167 -7.07 13.76 13.13
C LEU A 167 -6.63 14.54 11.86
N PRO A 168 -7.55 14.91 10.97
CA PRO A 168 -7.19 15.67 9.76
C PRO A 168 -6.40 16.95 10.06
N GLY A 169 -6.78 17.70 11.12
CA GLY A 169 -6.08 18.91 11.55
C GLY A 169 -4.65 18.66 12.08
N GLU A 170 -4.42 17.49 12.67
CA GLU A 170 -3.17 17.09 13.34
C GLU A 170 -2.21 16.33 12.43
N THR A 171 -2.65 15.98 11.22
CA THR A 171 -1.82 15.25 10.26
C THR A 171 -0.55 16.07 9.97
N PRO A 172 0.66 15.47 10.06
CA PRO A 172 1.90 16.18 9.78
C PRO A 172 1.84 16.85 8.41
N LEU A 173 2.29 18.11 8.31
CA LEU A 173 2.13 18.93 7.11
C LEU A 173 2.66 18.22 5.84
N ALA A 174 3.81 17.53 5.98
CA ALA A 174 4.44 16.76 4.92
C ALA A 174 3.59 15.58 4.40
N LEU A 175 2.64 15.08 5.18
CA LEU A 175 1.77 13.95 4.84
C LEU A 175 0.35 14.37 4.42
N LYS A 176 -0.04 15.64 4.61
CA LYS A 176 -1.42 16.10 4.31
C LYS A 176 -1.81 15.86 2.86
N ASN A 177 -1.00 16.34 1.92
CA ASN A 177 -1.29 16.20 0.49
C ASN A 177 -1.32 14.73 0.05
N LEU A 178 -0.43 13.90 0.61
CA LEU A 178 -0.41 12.45 0.34
C LEU A 178 -1.66 11.73 0.87
N ARG A 179 -2.14 12.13 2.06
CA ARG A 179 -3.39 11.63 2.63
C ARG A 179 -4.58 11.98 1.75
N GLU A 180 -4.66 13.21 1.27
CA GLU A 180 -5.74 13.66 0.39
C GLU A 180 -5.71 12.97 -0.98
N GLU A 181 -4.52 12.81 -1.57
CA GLU A 181 -4.34 12.09 -2.84
C GLU A 181 -4.75 10.61 -2.74
N GLU A 182 -4.35 9.91 -1.68
CA GLU A 182 -4.79 8.52 -1.48
C GLU A 182 -6.32 8.44 -1.31
N LEU A 183 -6.94 9.40 -0.62
CA LEU A 183 -8.42 9.45 -0.51
C LEU A 183 -9.09 9.70 -1.87
N LEU A 184 -8.52 10.54 -2.73
CA LEU A 184 -9.03 10.76 -4.08
C LEU A 184 -8.88 9.50 -4.95
N ASN A 185 -7.74 8.83 -4.88
CA ASN A 185 -7.50 7.56 -5.56
C ASN A 185 -8.52 6.48 -5.14
N LEU A 186 -8.83 6.42 -3.83
CA LEU A 186 -9.82 5.49 -3.29
C LEU A 186 -11.26 5.84 -3.70
N ARG A 187 -11.59 7.10 -3.98
CA ARG A 187 -12.93 7.47 -4.50
C ARG A 187 -13.09 7.18 -5.99
N GLY A 188 -12.00 7.28 -6.75
CA GLY A 188 -12.04 7.16 -8.21
C GLY A 188 -12.82 8.31 -8.86
N ASN A 189 -13.30 8.09 -10.08
CA ASN A 189 -13.95 9.11 -10.92
C ASN A 189 -15.41 8.77 -11.29
N GLY A 190 -16.00 7.73 -10.70
CA GLY A 190 -17.37 7.30 -10.97
C GLY A 190 -17.63 6.66 -12.35
N VAL A 191 -16.61 6.53 -13.21
CA VAL A 191 -16.73 6.01 -14.57
C VAL A 191 -15.90 4.73 -14.79
N GLY A 192 -16.20 4.00 -15.87
CA GLY A 192 -15.49 2.77 -16.24
C GLY A 192 -15.80 1.54 -15.38
N GLU A 193 -15.48 0.36 -15.91
CA GLU A 193 -15.61 -0.92 -15.21
C GLU A 193 -14.43 -1.13 -14.25
N LEU A 194 -14.71 -1.50 -13.00
CA LEU A 194 -13.68 -1.79 -12.01
C LEU A 194 -13.05 -3.17 -12.23
N LYS A 195 -11.73 -3.24 -12.10
CA LYS A 195 -10.90 -4.43 -12.26
C LYS A 195 -10.50 -5.01 -10.91
N GLU A 196 -9.97 -6.24 -10.91
CA GLU A 196 -9.61 -6.99 -9.69
C GLU A 196 -8.61 -6.24 -8.79
N TRP A 197 -7.73 -5.43 -9.38
CA TRP A 197 -6.70 -4.68 -8.67
C TRP A 197 -7.12 -3.26 -8.26
N ASP A 198 -8.30 -2.81 -8.68
CA ASP A 198 -8.79 -1.48 -8.36
C ASP A 198 -9.20 -1.42 -6.88
N ARG A 199 -8.88 -0.29 -6.24
CA ARG A 199 -9.23 0.01 -4.84
C ARG A 199 -10.24 1.15 -4.77
N VAL A 200 -11.13 1.22 -5.75
CA VAL A 200 -12.12 2.29 -5.87
C VAL A 200 -13.39 1.93 -5.10
N TYR A 201 -13.77 2.81 -4.18
CA TYR A 201 -14.95 2.72 -3.33
C TYR A 201 -15.94 3.78 -3.78
N ASP A 202 -17.02 3.34 -4.40
CA ASP A 202 -18.08 4.20 -4.90
C ASP A 202 -19.43 3.47 -4.81
N TYR A 203 -20.53 4.19 -5.01
CA TYR A 203 -21.88 3.72 -4.76
C TYR A 203 -22.63 3.39 -6.05
N ALA A 204 -23.53 2.42 -5.95
CA ALA A 204 -24.49 2.10 -6.99
C ALA A 204 -25.81 1.58 -6.40
N TYR A 205 -26.86 1.60 -7.21
CA TYR A 205 -28.14 0.97 -6.91
C TYR A 205 -28.07 -0.55 -7.07
N TYR A 206 -29.04 -1.25 -6.52
CA TYR A 206 -29.26 -2.67 -6.80
C TYR A 206 -29.99 -2.82 -8.14
N ASN A 207 -29.29 -2.47 -9.20
CA ASN A 207 -29.68 -2.71 -10.58
C ASN A 207 -28.99 -3.95 -11.16
N ASP A 208 -28.48 -4.83 -10.29
CA ASP A 208 -27.66 -5.96 -10.68
C ASP A 208 -28.19 -7.33 -10.27
N LEU A 209 -29.42 -7.41 -9.79
CA LEU A 209 -30.06 -8.65 -9.36
C LEU A 209 -30.77 -9.40 -10.49
N GLY A 210 -31.23 -8.69 -11.52
CA GLY A 210 -31.98 -9.26 -12.65
C GLY A 210 -31.08 -9.75 -13.78
N LYS A 211 -31.63 -10.62 -14.62
CA LYS A 211 -31.01 -11.11 -15.87
C LYS A 211 -31.99 -11.02 -17.04
N PRO A 212 -32.40 -9.81 -17.46
CA PRO A 212 -33.45 -9.61 -18.46
C PRO A 212 -33.12 -10.22 -19.84
N ASP A 213 -31.83 -10.28 -20.20
CA ASP A 213 -31.36 -10.86 -21.46
C ASP A 213 -31.53 -12.41 -21.48
N ASP A 214 -31.66 -13.05 -20.31
CA ASP A 214 -31.83 -14.52 -20.17
C ASP A 214 -33.31 -14.94 -20.14
N GLY A 215 -34.26 -13.99 -20.02
CA GLY A 215 -35.69 -14.26 -20.06
C GLY A 215 -36.55 -13.28 -19.22
N PRO A 216 -37.86 -13.15 -19.53
CA PRO A 216 -38.75 -12.19 -18.87
C PRO A 216 -38.95 -12.48 -17.37
N ASP A 217 -38.93 -13.75 -16.96
CA ASP A 217 -39.11 -14.16 -15.56
C ASP A 217 -37.92 -13.78 -14.66
N LEU A 218 -36.81 -13.35 -15.27
CA LEU A 218 -35.57 -12.95 -14.59
C LEU A 218 -35.42 -11.43 -14.50
N VAL A 219 -36.41 -10.66 -14.97
CA VAL A 219 -36.46 -9.20 -14.80
C VAL A 219 -36.72 -8.88 -13.33
N ARG A 220 -35.97 -7.93 -12.77
CA ARG A 220 -36.14 -7.44 -11.39
C ARG A 220 -36.14 -5.91 -11.40
N PRO A 221 -36.97 -5.26 -10.57
CA PRO A 221 -36.93 -3.81 -10.43
C PRO A 221 -35.59 -3.36 -9.82
N VAL A 222 -35.19 -2.14 -10.13
CA VAL A 222 -34.01 -1.51 -9.50
C VAL A 222 -34.38 -1.09 -8.08
N LEU A 223 -33.58 -1.49 -7.09
CA LEU A 223 -33.78 -1.07 -5.70
C LEU A 223 -32.83 0.10 -5.35
N GLY A 224 -33.43 1.19 -4.87
CA GLY A 224 -32.79 2.45 -4.51
C GLY A 224 -32.91 3.53 -5.58
N GLY A 225 -32.97 4.80 -5.15
CA GLY A 225 -33.02 5.96 -6.06
C GLY A 225 -34.43 6.41 -6.43
N SER A 226 -35.46 5.67 -6.01
CA SER A 226 -36.87 6.05 -6.12
C SER A 226 -37.55 6.05 -4.75
N VAL A 227 -38.68 6.74 -4.66
CA VAL A 227 -39.56 6.73 -3.46
C VAL A 227 -40.31 5.41 -3.34
N GLU A 228 -40.60 4.76 -4.48
CA GLU A 228 -41.31 3.48 -4.54
C GLU A 228 -40.47 2.30 -4.05
N PHE A 229 -39.16 2.30 -4.36
CA PHE A 229 -38.22 1.25 -3.95
C PHE A 229 -37.01 1.87 -3.22
N PRO A 230 -37.18 2.44 -2.02
CA PRO A 230 -36.06 2.98 -1.26
C PRO A 230 -35.17 1.83 -0.78
N TYR A 231 -33.86 1.95 -0.99
CA TYR A 231 -32.91 0.90 -0.60
C TYR A 231 -31.50 1.49 -0.37
N PRO A 232 -30.71 0.91 0.55
CA PRO A 232 -29.30 1.24 0.70
C PRO A 232 -28.51 1.10 -0.62
N ARG A 233 -27.40 1.83 -0.73
CA ARG A 233 -26.47 1.68 -1.85
C ARG A 233 -25.57 0.47 -1.63
N ARG A 234 -25.10 -0.11 -2.73
CA ARG A 234 -24.04 -1.12 -2.76
C ARG A 234 -22.74 -0.54 -3.32
N GLY A 235 -21.66 -1.29 -3.22
CA GLY A 235 -20.40 -0.97 -3.90
C GLY A 235 -20.55 -1.02 -5.44
N ARG A 236 -20.10 0.03 -6.12
CA ARG A 236 -20.09 0.15 -7.58
C ARG A 236 -19.17 -0.89 -8.21
N THR A 237 -19.59 -1.46 -9.33
CA THR A 237 -18.77 -2.41 -10.13
C THR A 237 -18.44 -1.87 -11.52
N GLY A 238 -19.26 -0.97 -12.07
CA GLY A 238 -19.04 -0.33 -13.36
C GLY A 238 -19.23 -1.23 -14.59
N ARG A 239 -19.72 -2.47 -14.44
CA ARG A 239 -20.03 -3.38 -15.56
C ARG A 239 -21.04 -2.75 -16.52
N PRO A 240 -20.95 -3.01 -17.84
CA PRO A 240 -21.87 -2.44 -18.82
C PRO A 240 -23.33 -2.89 -18.56
N PRO A 241 -24.31 -2.09 -18.98
CA PRO A 241 -25.72 -2.48 -18.93
C PRO A 241 -26.01 -3.66 -19.85
N THR A 242 -27.10 -4.36 -19.57
CA THR A 242 -27.68 -5.41 -20.42
C THR A 242 -28.17 -4.85 -21.75
N LYS A 243 -28.37 -5.70 -22.77
CA LYS A 243 -28.85 -5.26 -24.09
C LYS A 243 -30.25 -4.66 -24.01
N THR A 244 -31.06 -5.19 -23.09
CA THR A 244 -32.42 -4.73 -22.80
C THR A 244 -32.48 -3.48 -21.89
N GLY A 245 -31.35 -2.94 -21.42
CA GLY A 245 -31.29 -1.64 -20.73
C GLY A 245 -30.66 -1.68 -19.34
N GLU A 246 -31.12 -0.78 -18.46
CA GLU A 246 -30.53 -0.25 -17.20
C GLU A 246 -30.01 -1.26 -16.15
N ILE A 247 -30.28 -2.54 -16.34
CA ILE A 247 -29.81 -3.64 -15.48
C ILE A 247 -28.35 -3.96 -15.84
N ARG A 248 -27.51 -4.22 -14.83
CA ARG A 248 -26.09 -4.59 -15.01
C ARG A 248 -25.89 -6.00 -14.45
N PRO A 249 -25.13 -6.91 -15.09
CA PRO A 249 -25.03 -8.28 -14.60
C PRO A 249 -24.42 -8.37 -13.18
N LEU A 250 -24.79 -9.40 -12.41
CA LEU A 250 -24.21 -9.72 -11.10
C LEU A 250 -22.68 -9.89 -11.19
N PRO A 251 -21.94 -9.66 -10.08
CA PRO A 251 -20.52 -9.97 -10.06
C PRO A 251 -20.33 -11.47 -10.17
N LEU A 252 -19.48 -11.89 -11.11
CA LEU A 252 -18.65 -13.05 -10.86
C LEU A 252 -17.88 -12.74 -9.57
N ILE A 253 -17.94 -13.67 -8.61
CA ILE A 253 -17.53 -13.61 -7.19
C ILE A 253 -16.17 -12.95 -6.87
N TYR A 254 -15.39 -12.58 -7.88
CA TYR A 254 -13.99 -12.16 -7.76
C TYR A 254 -13.71 -10.66 -7.96
N CYS A 255 -14.69 -9.84 -8.35
CA CYS A 255 -14.42 -8.41 -8.59
C CYS A 255 -14.78 -7.54 -7.38
N ALA A 256 -13.73 -6.95 -6.79
CA ALA A 256 -13.65 -5.66 -6.08
C ALA A 256 -13.33 -5.66 -4.57
N TRP A 257 -13.38 -6.78 -3.85
CA TRP A 257 -13.25 -6.72 -2.38
C TRP A 257 -12.41 -7.83 -1.74
N LYS A 258 -11.21 -8.11 -2.28
CA LYS A 258 -10.20 -8.89 -1.53
C LYS A 258 -9.50 -7.97 -0.52
N LEU A 259 -9.99 -7.96 0.72
CA LEU A 259 -9.23 -7.49 1.89
C LEU A 259 -8.09 -8.46 2.22
#